data_AF-A0A0G4L821-F1
#
_entry.id   AF-A0A0G4L821-F1
#
_cell.length_a   1.000
_cell.length_b   1.000
_cell.length_c   1.000
_cell.angle_alpha   90.00
_cell.angle_beta   90.00
_cell.angle_gamma   90.00
#
_symmetry.space_group_name_H-M   'P 1'
#
loop_
_entity.id
_entity.type
_entity.pdbx_description
1 polymer ?
#
loop_
_entity_poly.entity_id
_entity_poly.type
_entity_poly.pdbx_seq_one_letter_code
_entity_poly.pdbx_strand_id
1 'polypeptide(L)'
;MDITKFVVSGRDAALLYGDYATYQTQLGKKLLNCRKKLGIVTRNRGKFQKKDEVTAAQIAQNREYMHLLLLTSERAWANAMSIKAAHSADTDGINSRTRKHIVSRLDKAARTAETLVELLAEDQAGAERDDKLEAKAYAALIRGAASFEKQAWDPSVKAYAVARIIYSALATAAKGDIYKDLLSETIDPSIRYAAYQAKTPRTVPVTTIARKAFPQSDAWLVQQLNGLNPNILKQETSDSAEKSSGSENAPKTLTWRSREVKIEDAAISLAWGQVQEAKAKLSEQLAALSGSDPKTAAGAYDDILTATQDAVDATKEAIDELRGEGVAQSDPRMQSLQITRTAVNYEMISWRIGRNRVLTGEHDGAEENYQPLSRKKSRKETAEIRKRKADPPSRQIAKLRELVALYEGILQSVQSVQELPGVAADESLAHQLDATTQYFGALKALTIARSHNIVGNPVNALALINHARDEAQAAAPALAKVPQPSAGSPRNIQP
;
A
#
# COMPACT_ATOMS: atom_id res chain seq x y z
N MET A 1 6.25 -20.78 24.85
CA MET A 1 5.08 -21.67 24.70
C MET A 1 4.40 -21.53 23.32
N ASP A 2 4.87 -20.63 22.44
CA ASP A 2 4.62 -20.57 20.99
C ASP A 2 3.15 -20.83 20.60
N ILE A 3 2.22 -20.19 21.31
CA ILE A 3 0.77 -20.44 21.20
C ILE A 3 0.29 -20.10 19.80
N THR A 4 0.68 -18.92 19.32
CA THR A 4 0.29 -18.43 18.00
C THR A 4 0.85 -19.28 16.88
N LYS A 5 2.14 -19.61 16.95
CA LYS A 5 2.79 -20.50 15.98
C LYS A 5 2.13 -21.87 15.94
N PHE A 6 1.77 -22.44 17.09
CA PHE A 6 1.04 -23.71 17.17
C PHE A 6 -0.33 -23.64 16.49
N VAL A 7 -1.07 -22.55 16.71
CA VAL A 7 -2.39 -22.33 16.11
C VAL A 7 -2.28 -22.09 14.60
N VAL A 8 -1.47 -21.13 14.17
CA VAL A 8 -1.34 -20.73 12.76
C VAL A 8 -0.79 -21.89 11.93
N SER A 9 0.31 -22.53 12.35
CA SER A 9 0.83 -23.72 11.63
C SER A 9 -0.18 -24.88 11.58
N GLY A 10 -1.00 -25.03 12.63
CA GLY A 10 -2.07 -26.02 12.67
C GLY A 10 -3.16 -25.73 11.65
N ARG A 11 -3.52 -24.45 11.46
CA ARG A 11 -4.51 -24.00 10.48
C ARG A 11 -3.95 -24.14 9.06
N ASP A 12 -2.74 -23.65 8.80
CA ASP A 12 -2.11 -23.70 7.48
C ASP A 12 -1.97 -25.13 6.98
N ALA A 13 -1.47 -26.04 7.83
CA ALA A 13 -1.30 -27.44 7.47
C ALA A 13 -2.63 -28.15 7.13
N ALA A 14 -3.73 -27.73 7.75
CA ALA A 14 -5.05 -28.34 7.52
C ALA A 14 -5.79 -27.71 6.33
N LEU A 15 -5.66 -26.40 6.14
CA LEU A 15 -6.34 -25.63 5.09
C LEU A 15 -5.60 -25.69 3.74
N LEU A 16 -4.31 -26.08 3.73
CA LEU A 16 -3.54 -26.22 2.48
C LEU A 16 -4.12 -27.28 1.53
N TYR A 17 -4.60 -28.41 2.07
CA TYR A 17 -5.14 -29.54 1.28
C TYR A 17 -6.56 -29.95 1.70
N GLY A 18 -7.19 -29.17 2.57
CA GLY A 18 -8.47 -29.51 3.18
C GLY A 18 -9.32 -28.29 3.47
N ASP A 19 -10.32 -28.49 4.32
CA ASP A 19 -11.26 -27.45 4.76
C ASP A 19 -11.35 -27.38 6.30
N TYR A 20 -12.17 -26.48 6.82
CA TYR A 20 -12.39 -26.35 8.27
C TYR A 20 -12.99 -27.61 8.91
N ALA A 21 -13.74 -28.44 8.18
CA ALA A 21 -14.32 -29.68 8.70
C ALA A 21 -13.27 -30.78 8.87
N THR A 22 -12.32 -30.88 7.93
CA THR A 22 -11.15 -31.74 8.07
C THR A 22 -10.29 -31.28 9.24
N TYR A 23 -10.07 -29.97 9.39
CA TYR A 23 -9.32 -29.42 10.52
C TYR A 23 -9.98 -29.76 11.86
N GLN A 24 -11.31 -29.58 11.98
CA GLN A 24 -12.07 -29.96 13.17
C GLN A 24 -11.90 -31.45 13.51
N THR A 25 -11.91 -32.33 12.51
CA THR A 25 -11.74 -33.78 12.69
C THR A 25 -10.32 -34.13 13.15
N GLN A 26 -9.30 -33.50 12.56
CA GLN A 26 -7.91 -33.66 12.98
C GLN A 26 -7.70 -33.18 14.43
N LEU A 27 -8.25 -32.02 14.79
CA LEU A 27 -8.23 -31.50 16.16
C LEU A 27 -8.95 -32.43 17.14
N GLY A 28 -10.05 -33.07 16.73
CA GLY A 28 -10.72 -34.11 17.51
C GLY A 28 -9.80 -35.28 17.86
N LYS A 29 -9.01 -35.76 16.90
CA LYS A 29 -8.02 -36.83 17.11
C LYS A 29 -6.86 -36.37 18.00
N LYS A 30 -6.30 -35.17 17.73
CA LYS A 30 -5.23 -34.57 18.55
C LYS A 30 -5.68 -34.38 20.01
N LEU A 31 -6.89 -33.87 20.22
CA LEU A 31 -7.48 -33.68 21.54
C LEU A 31 -7.69 -35.01 22.29
N LEU A 32 -8.11 -36.06 21.59
CA LEU A 32 -8.21 -37.40 22.17
C LEU A 32 -6.85 -37.94 22.61
N ASN A 33 -5.82 -37.76 21.78
CA ASN A 33 -4.46 -38.21 22.10
C ASN A 33 -3.87 -37.42 23.28
N CYS A 34 -4.10 -36.10 23.33
CA CYS A 34 -3.72 -35.26 24.47
C CYS A 34 -4.39 -35.74 25.77
N ARG A 35 -5.70 -36.04 25.73
CA ARG A 35 -6.41 -36.63 26.88
C ARG A 35 -5.86 -37.99 27.30
N LYS A 36 -5.44 -38.84 26.35
CA LYS A 36 -4.80 -40.14 26.65
C LYS A 36 -3.48 -39.94 27.38
N LYS A 37 -2.63 -39.04 26.89
CA LYS A 37 -1.35 -38.69 27.53
C LYS A 37 -1.53 -38.18 28.97
N LEU A 38 -2.57 -37.39 29.21
CA LEU A 38 -2.88 -36.82 30.52
C LEU A 38 -3.67 -37.77 31.44
N GLY A 39 -4.07 -38.95 30.99
CA GLY A 39 -4.97 -39.83 31.77
C GLY A 39 -6.40 -39.27 31.94
N ILE A 40 -6.76 -38.25 31.17
CA ILE A 40 -8.06 -37.53 31.24
C ILE A 40 -9.15 -38.27 30.44
N VAL A 41 -8.87 -39.41 29.83
CA VAL A 41 -9.86 -40.16 29.04
C VAL A 41 -10.97 -40.76 29.91
N THR A 42 -12.21 -40.62 29.44
CA THR A 42 -13.35 -41.40 29.93
C THR A 42 -13.32 -42.79 29.30
N ARG A 43 -13.39 -43.84 30.13
CA ARG A 43 -13.39 -45.23 29.66
C ARG A 43 -14.55 -45.45 28.66
N ASN A 44 -14.29 -46.22 27.61
CA ASN A 44 -15.32 -46.56 26.61
C ASN A 44 -16.55 -47.17 27.32
N ARG A 45 -17.75 -46.60 27.08
CA ARG A 45 -19.03 -46.92 27.76
C ARG A 45 -19.11 -46.63 29.27
N GLY A 46 -18.15 -45.89 29.84
CA GLY A 46 -18.23 -45.39 31.22
C GLY A 46 -19.21 -44.23 31.36
N LYS A 47 -19.81 -44.06 32.56
CA LYS A 47 -20.59 -42.87 32.89
C LYS A 47 -19.71 -41.62 32.76
N PHE A 48 -20.25 -40.57 32.15
CA PHE A 48 -19.54 -39.29 32.06
C PHE A 48 -19.35 -38.72 33.47
N GLN A 49 -18.10 -38.38 33.80
CA GLN A 49 -17.76 -37.64 35.01
C GLN A 49 -17.16 -36.31 34.56
N LYS A 50 -17.68 -35.18 35.09
CA LYS A 50 -17.04 -33.89 34.90
C LYS A 50 -15.67 -33.98 35.56
N LYS A 51 -14.60 -33.89 34.77
CA LYS A 51 -13.23 -33.85 35.28
C LYS A 51 -12.93 -32.46 35.83
N ASP A 52 -12.01 -32.40 36.79
CA ASP A 52 -11.58 -31.16 37.41
C ASP A 52 -11.05 -30.17 36.38
N GLU A 53 -11.26 -28.90 36.66
CA GLU A 53 -10.79 -27.81 35.81
C GLU A 53 -9.26 -27.74 35.87
N VAL A 54 -8.63 -27.37 34.75
CA VAL A 54 -7.17 -27.31 34.64
C VAL A 54 -6.65 -26.23 35.58
N THR A 55 -5.63 -26.53 36.37
CA THR A 55 -5.01 -25.57 37.31
C THR A 55 -3.66 -25.05 36.81
N ALA A 56 -3.21 -23.88 37.27
CA ALA A 56 -1.93 -23.29 36.87
C ALA A 56 -0.73 -24.20 37.21
N ALA A 57 -0.77 -24.86 38.38
CA ALA A 57 0.25 -25.83 38.79
C ALA A 57 0.36 -27.02 37.81
N GLN A 58 -0.75 -27.48 37.23
CA GLN A 58 -0.74 -28.55 36.23
C GLN A 58 -0.08 -28.11 34.93
N ILE A 59 -0.26 -26.85 34.52
CA ILE A 59 0.38 -26.29 33.33
C ILE A 59 1.90 -26.23 33.51
N ALA A 60 2.38 -25.81 34.68
CA ALA A 60 3.80 -25.78 34.99
C ALA A 60 4.44 -27.18 34.99
N GLN A 61 3.72 -28.19 35.51
CA GLN A 61 4.18 -29.57 35.52
C GLN A 61 4.18 -30.20 34.13
N ASN A 62 3.14 -29.94 33.32
CA ASN A 62 3.01 -30.55 32.01
C ASN A 62 2.32 -29.62 30.99
N ARG A 63 3.07 -29.23 29.96
CA ARG A 63 2.62 -28.36 28.86
C ARG A 63 1.43 -28.94 28.06
N GLU A 64 1.20 -30.24 28.11
CA GLU A 64 0.04 -30.88 27.46
C GLU A 64 -1.29 -30.35 28.02
N TYR A 65 -1.36 -29.87 29.28
CA TYR A 65 -2.56 -29.21 29.82
C TYR A 65 -2.89 -27.90 29.11
N MET A 66 -1.87 -27.13 28.70
CA MET A 66 -2.05 -25.93 27.89
C MET A 66 -2.48 -26.29 26.46
N HIS A 67 -1.85 -27.30 25.84
CA HIS A 67 -2.32 -27.81 24.53
C HIS A 67 -3.75 -28.35 24.58
N LEU A 68 -4.20 -28.93 25.69
CA LEU A 68 -5.57 -29.39 25.88
C LEU A 68 -6.57 -28.23 25.74
N LEU A 69 -6.28 -27.08 26.37
CA LEU A 69 -7.11 -25.87 26.28
C LEU A 69 -7.09 -25.27 24.87
N LEU A 70 -5.90 -25.14 24.26
CA LEU A 70 -5.74 -24.64 22.89
C LEU A 70 -6.48 -25.51 21.88
N LEU A 71 -6.28 -26.83 21.90
CA LEU A 71 -6.98 -27.77 21.02
C LEU A 71 -8.50 -27.75 21.23
N THR A 72 -8.97 -27.48 22.45
CA THR A 72 -10.40 -27.36 22.74
C THR A 72 -10.97 -26.07 22.14
N SER A 73 -10.25 -24.95 22.28
CA SER A 73 -10.59 -23.65 21.69
C SER A 73 -10.61 -23.72 20.16
N GLU A 74 -9.51 -24.18 19.55
CA GLU A 74 -9.38 -24.31 18.10
C GLU A 74 -10.41 -25.25 17.49
N ARG A 75 -10.78 -26.35 18.18
CA ARG A 75 -11.82 -27.25 17.66
C ARG A 75 -13.19 -26.59 17.64
N ALA A 76 -13.49 -25.74 18.61
CA ALA A 76 -14.73 -24.97 18.62
C ALA A 76 -14.71 -23.86 17.55
N TRP A 77 -13.56 -23.20 17.34
CA TRP A 77 -13.36 -22.25 16.25
C TRP A 77 -13.51 -22.91 14.87
N ALA A 78 -12.85 -24.04 14.63
CA ALA A 78 -12.93 -24.80 13.37
C ALA A 78 -14.37 -25.25 13.06
N ASN A 79 -15.12 -25.67 14.09
CA ASN A 79 -16.54 -25.98 13.93
C ASN A 79 -17.33 -24.75 13.46
N ALA A 80 -17.15 -23.59 14.11
CA ALA A 80 -17.81 -22.35 13.72
C ALA A 80 -17.49 -21.96 12.26
N MET A 81 -16.21 -22.04 11.89
CA MET A 81 -15.74 -21.73 10.53
C MET A 81 -16.25 -22.74 9.49
N SER A 82 -16.35 -24.03 9.83
CA SER A 82 -16.92 -25.04 8.92
C SER A 82 -18.40 -24.77 8.62
N ILE A 83 -19.17 -24.33 9.62
CA ILE A 83 -20.58 -23.97 9.43
C ILE A 83 -20.68 -22.68 8.62
N LYS A 84 -19.82 -21.69 8.88
CA LYS A 84 -19.77 -20.47 8.07
C LYS A 84 -19.44 -20.76 6.61
N ALA A 85 -18.44 -21.60 6.35
CA ALA A 85 -18.02 -21.98 5.01
C ALA A 85 -19.10 -22.79 4.27
N ALA A 86 -19.86 -23.65 4.96
CA ALA A 86 -20.96 -24.39 4.36
C ALA A 86 -22.10 -23.49 3.84
N HIS A 87 -22.23 -22.27 4.39
CA HIS A 87 -23.26 -21.30 4.04
C HIS A 87 -22.74 -20.11 3.21
N SER A 88 -21.51 -20.17 2.68
CA SER A 88 -20.95 -19.08 1.86
C SER A 88 -21.55 -19.01 0.45
N ALA A 89 -22.11 -20.12 -0.05
CA ALA A 89 -22.73 -20.22 -1.37
C ALA A 89 -24.24 -19.90 -1.38
N ASP A 90 -24.86 -19.73 -0.20
CA ASP A 90 -26.29 -19.44 -0.09
C ASP A 90 -26.58 -17.98 -0.50
N THR A 91 -27.44 -17.78 -1.50
CA THR A 91 -27.83 -16.44 -2.00
C THR A 91 -28.54 -15.58 -0.95
N ASP A 92 -29.23 -16.22 0.00
CA ASP A 92 -29.99 -15.54 1.06
C ASP A 92 -29.13 -15.24 2.31
N GLY A 93 -27.84 -15.59 2.27
CA GLY A 93 -26.90 -15.44 3.37
C GLY A 93 -27.17 -16.34 4.58
N ILE A 94 -26.42 -16.14 5.67
CA ILE A 94 -26.50 -16.99 6.87
C ILE A 94 -27.74 -16.65 7.69
N ASN A 95 -28.65 -17.62 7.82
CA ASN A 95 -29.86 -17.49 8.64
C ASN A 95 -29.56 -17.21 10.13
N SER A 96 -30.51 -16.59 10.85
CA SER A 96 -30.32 -16.17 12.25
C SER A 96 -30.03 -17.34 13.22
N ARG A 97 -30.63 -18.52 13.00
CA ARG A 97 -30.42 -19.70 13.86
C ARG A 97 -29.01 -20.27 13.73
N THR A 98 -28.52 -20.39 12.50
CA THR A 98 -27.16 -20.81 12.17
C THR A 98 -26.17 -19.79 12.70
N ARG A 99 -26.40 -18.49 12.52
CA ARG A 99 -25.55 -17.43 13.08
C ARG A 99 -25.43 -17.53 14.61
N LYS A 100 -26.55 -17.73 15.32
CA LYS A 100 -26.53 -17.97 16.78
C LYS A 100 -25.69 -19.20 17.15
N HIS A 101 -25.73 -20.26 16.32
CA HIS A 101 -24.91 -21.44 16.54
C HIS A 101 -23.41 -21.16 16.32
N ILE A 102 -23.04 -20.46 15.24
CA ILE A 102 -21.67 -20.01 14.96
C ILE A 102 -21.15 -19.17 16.13
N VAL A 103 -21.91 -18.16 16.57
CA VAL A 103 -21.55 -17.29 17.70
C VAL A 103 -21.40 -18.11 19.00
N SER A 104 -22.28 -19.09 19.25
CA SER A 104 -22.16 -19.96 20.44
C SER A 104 -20.87 -20.80 20.43
N ARG A 105 -20.44 -21.27 19.26
CA ARG A 105 -19.17 -22.01 19.10
C ARG A 105 -17.96 -21.10 19.29
N LEU A 106 -17.98 -19.90 18.75
CA LEU A 106 -16.92 -18.90 18.93
C LEU A 106 -16.85 -18.39 20.37
N ASP A 107 -17.98 -18.13 21.02
CA ASP A 107 -18.00 -17.72 22.43
C ASP A 107 -17.44 -18.83 23.33
N LYS A 108 -17.74 -20.10 23.03
CA LYS A 108 -17.10 -21.22 23.71
C LYS A 108 -15.58 -21.23 23.50
N ALA A 109 -15.12 -21.01 22.27
CA ALA A 109 -13.70 -20.95 21.94
C ALA A 109 -12.99 -19.79 22.69
N ALA A 110 -13.64 -18.62 22.75
CA ALA A 110 -13.15 -17.43 23.44
C ALA A 110 -13.04 -17.68 24.94
N ARG A 111 -14.10 -18.20 25.59
CA ARG A 111 -14.07 -18.54 27.03
C ARG A 111 -12.94 -19.50 27.37
N THR A 112 -12.72 -20.55 26.56
CA THR A 112 -11.62 -21.48 26.80
C THR A 112 -10.24 -20.84 26.64
N ALA A 113 -10.09 -19.86 25.75
CA ALA A 113 -8.85 -19.11 25.59
C ALA A 113 -8.65 -18.10 26.73
N GLU A 114 -9.71 -17.48 27.22
CA GLU A 114 -9.68 -16.59 28.39
C GLU A 114 -9.32 -17.33 29.67
N THR A 115 -9.87 -18.54 29.89
CA THR A 115 -9.44 -19.39 31.01
C THR A 115 -7.94 -19.72 30.90
N LEU A 116 -7.40 -19.94 29.71
CA LEU A 116 -5.96 -20.11 29.53
C LEU A 116 -5.17 -18.86 29.93
N VAL A 117 -5.67 -17.66 29.59
CA VAL A 117 -5.05 -16.38 29.99
C VAL A 117 -5.07 -16.21 31.50
N GLU A 118 -6.19 -16.52 32.16
CA GLU A 118 -6.32 -16.48 33.62
C GLU A 118 -5.32 -17.41 34.29
N LEU A 119 -5.21 -18.65 33.81
CA LEU A 119 -4.28 -19.64 34.36
C LEU A 119 -2.81 -19.28 34.13
N LEU A 120 -2.46 -18.67 32.98
CA LEU A 120 -1.09 -18.22 32.70
C LEU A 120 -0.75 -16.91 33.42
N ALA A 121 -1.74 -16.14 33.86
CA ALA A 121 -1.52 -14.94 34.66
C ALA A 121 -1.00 -15.30 36.06
N GLU A 122 -1.47 -16.41 36.63
CA GLU A 122 -1.01 -16.93 37.93
C GLU A 122 0.50 -17.23 37.93
N ASP A 123 1.18 -16.85 39.01
CA ASP A 123 2.64 -17.02 39.13
C ASP A 123 3.07 -18.50 39.11
N GLN A 124 2.17 -19.40 39.52
CA GLN A 124 2.41 -20.84 39.56
C GLN A 124 2.57 -21.48 38.18
N ALA A 125 2.09 -20.85 37.10
CA ALA A 125 2.16 -21.40 35.75
C ALA A 125 3.57 -21.35 35.13
N GLY A 126 4.47 -20.53 35.69
CA GLY A 126 5.84 -20.38 35.18
C GLY A 126 5.93 -19.84 33.75
N ALA A 127 4.91 -19.12 33.28
CA ALA A 127 4.85 -18.58 31.93
C ALA A 127 5.67 -17.29 31.79
N GLU A 128 6.45 -17.19 30.71
CA GLU A 128 7.22 -16.00 30.38
C GLU A 128 6.31 -14.84 29.95
N ARG A 129 6.84 -13.61 29.96
CA ARG A 129 6.10 -12.41 29.54
C ARG A 129 5.47 -12.58 28.16
N ASP A 130 6.25 -13.06 27.20
CA ASP A 130 5.83 -13.16 25.80
C ASP A 130 4.73 -14.23 25.63
N ASP A 131 4.78 -15.31 26.41
CA ASP A 131 3.73 -16.34 26.46
C ASP A 131 2.40 -15.79 27.00
N LYS A 132 2.46 -14.96 28.05
CA LYS A 132 1.26 -14.29 28.59
C LYS A 132 0.66 -13.32 27.57
N LEU A 133 1.49 -12.58 26.83
CA LEU A 133 1.06 -11.68 25.77
C LEU A 133 0.46 -12.44 24.58
N GLU A 134 1.09 -13.51 24.12
CA GLU A 134 0.57 -14.36 23.04
C GLU A 134 -0.78 -14.98 23.40
N ALA A 135 -0.93 -15.50 24.61
CA ALA A 135 -2.19 -16.06 25.09
C ALA A 135 -3.30 -15.00 25.09
N LYS A 136 -2.99 -13.79 25.57
CA LYS A 136 -3.94 -12.67 25.60
C LYS A 136 -4.34 -12.21 24.20
N ALA A 137 -3.38 -12.14 23.28
CA ALA A 137 -3.65 -11.79 21.88
C ALA A 137 -4.51 -12.85 21.18
N TYR A 138 -4.25 -14.14 21.41
CA TYR A 138 -5.06 -15.23 20.87
C TYR A 138 -6.48 -15.21 21.42
N ALA A 139 -6.65 -15.02 22.74
CA ALA A 139 -7.98 -14.88 23.34
C ALA A 139 -8.75 -13.68 22.76
N ALA A 140 -8.07 -12.53 22.62
CA ALA A 140 -8.65 -11.33 22.02
C ALA A 140 -9.04 -11.52 20.55
N LEU A 141 -8.23 -12.26 19.76
CA LEU A 141 -8.53 -12.62 18.37
C LEU A 141 -9.84 -13.42 18.27
N ILE A 142 -10.00 -14.47 19.09
CA ILE A 142 -11.20 -15.32 19.06
C ILE A 142 -12.42 -14.56 19.60
N ARG A 143 -12.24 -13.72 20.64
CA ARG A 143 -13.30 -12.85 21.17
C ARG A 143 -13.75 -11.80 20.15
N GLY A 144 -12.81 -11.24 19.38
CA GLY A 144 -13.05 -10.36 18.24
C GLY A 144 -13.90 -11.03 17.17
N ALA A 145 -13.53 -12.27 16.79
CA ALA A 145 -14.29 -13.07 15.84
C ALA A 145 -15.72 -13.39 16.33
N ALA A 146 -15.89 -13.75 17.61
CA ALA A 146 -17.21 -14.01 18.19
C ALA A 146 -18.11 -12.76 18.14
N SER A 147 -17.54 -11.59 18.46
CA SER A 147 -18.27 -10.31 18.46
C SER A 147 -18.58 -9.82 17.04
N PHE A 148 -17.67 -10.08 16.10
CA PHE A 148 -17.84 -9.81 14.68
C PHE A 148 -19.02 -10.57 14.10
N GLU A 149 -19.08 -11.89 14.32
CA GLU A 149 -20.21 -12.73 13.85
C GLU A 149 -21.53 -12.40 14.57
N LYS A 150 -21.46 -11.84 15.78
CA LYS A 150 -22.63 -11.30 16.51
C LYS A 150 -23.11 -9.97 15.93
N GLN A 151 -22.36 -9.35 15.01
CA GLN A 151 -22.59 -7.99 14.49
C GLN A 151 -22.51 -6.92 15.59
N ALA A 152 -21.78 -7.21 16.67
CA ALA A 152 -21.46 -6.24 17.70
C ALA A 152 -20.13 -5.56 17.33
N TRP A 153 -20.23 -4.50 16.52
CA TRP A 153 -19.07 -3.87 15.89
C TRP A 153 -18.12 -3.22 16.90
N ASP A 154 -18.59 -2.40 17.85
CA ASP A 154 -17.69 -1.74 18.80
C ASP A 154 -16.93 -2.73 19.70
N PRO A 155 -17.58 -3.75 20.31
CA PRO A 155 -16.85 -4.78 21.06
C PRO A 155 -15.87 -5.58 20.20
N SER A 156 -16.22 -5.83 18.93
CA SER A 156 -15.33 -6.52 17.99
C SER A 156 -14.08 -5.70 17.70
N VAL A 157 -14.23 -4.40 17.39
CA VAL A 157 -13.10 -3.49 17.14
C VAL A 157 -12.20 -3.40 18.39
N LYS A 158 -12.76 -3.30 19.59
CA LYS A 158 -11.99 -3.29 20.85
C LYS A 158 -11.17 -4.56 21.05
N ALA A 159 -11.76 -5.73 20.84
CA ALA A 159 -11.07 -7.00 20.98
C ALA A 159 -9.98 -7.19 19.91
N TYR A 160 -10.27 -6.87 18.65
CA TYR A 160 -9.27 -6.93 17.58
C TYR A 160 -8.16 -5.88 17.75
N ALA A 161 -8.46 -4.71 18.31
CA ALA A 161 -7.45 -3.70 18.64
C ALA A 161 -6.43 -4.21 19.65
N VAL A 162 -6.88 -4.94 20.68
CA VAL A 162 -5.99 -5.60 21.65
C VAL A 162 -5.09 -6.61 20.94
N ALA A 163 -5.66 -7.49 20.11
CA ALA A 163 -4.88 -8.46 19.35
C ALA A 163 -3.87 -7.79 18.41
N ARG A 164 -4.29 -6.75 17.68
CA ARG A 164 -3.45 -6.00 16.73
C ARG A 164 -2.24 -5.37 17.41
N ILE A 165 -2.44 -4.69 18.52
CA ILE A 165 -1.35 -3.98 19.23
C ILE A 165 -0.36 -4.97 19.82
N ILE A 166 -0.84 -6.07 20.43
CA ILE A 166 0.05 -7.09 20.97
C ILE A 166 0.85 -7.78 19.86
N TYR A 167 0.20 -8.21 18.76
CA TYR A 167 0.92 -8.83 17.65
C TYR A 167 1.86 -7.87 16.92
N SER A 168 1.54 -6.58 16.84
CA SER A 168 2.47 -5.58 16.31
C SER A 168 3.71 -5.41 17.20
N ALA A 169 3.52 -5.43 18.52
CA ALA A 169 4.63 -5.39 19.48
C ALA A 169 5.53 -6.63 19.35
N LEU A 170 4.92 -7.83 19.29
CA LEU A 170 5.62 -9.09 19.13
C LEU A 170 6.29 -9.23 17.76
N ALA A 171 5.66 -8.75 16.68
CA ALA A 171 6.25 -8.72 15.33
C ALA A 171 7.54 -7.89 15.29
N THR A 172 7.55 -6.76 16.02
CA THR A 172 8.72 -5.87 16.11
C THR A 172 9.85 -6.52 16.93
N ALA A 173 9.51 -7.15 18.05
CA ALA A 173 10.49 -7.74 18.97
C ALA A 173 11.10 -9.05 18.44
N ALA A 174 10.26 -9.95 17.91
CA ALA A 174 10.66 -11.30 17.52
C ALA A 174 10.94 -11.46 16.01
N LYS A 175 10.70 -10.43 15.18
CA LYS A 175 10.78 -10.48 13.70
C LYS A 175 10.05 -11.70 13.11
N GLY A 176 8.91 -12.09 13.70
CA GLY A 176 8.12 -13.20 13.20
C GLY A 176 7.21 -12.77 12.05
N ASP A 177 7.45 -13.27 10.83
CA ASP A 177 6.60 -12.99 9.66
C ASP A 177 5.17 -13.50 9.87
N ILE A 178 4.98 -14.58 10.64
CA ILE A 178 3.68 -15.13 11.05
C ILE A 178 2.77 -14.06 11.67
N TYR A 179 3.33 -13.13 12.45
CA TYR A 179 2.54 -12.06 13.06
C TYR A 179 2.09 -11.01 12.03
N LYS A 180 2.93 -10.70 11.04
CA LYS A 180 2.59 -9.75 9.97
C LYS A 180 1.52 -10.32 9.05
N ASP A 181 1.60 -11.61 8.75
CA ASP A 181 0.61 -12.32 7.93
C ASP A 181 -0.74 -12.34 8.66
N LEU A 182 -0.76 -12.70 9.95
CA LEU A 182 -1.99 -12.68 10.75
C LEU A 182 -2.61 -11.27 10.85
N LEU A 183 -1.78 -10.24 10.98
CA LEU A 183 -2.22 -8.85 11.00
C LEU A 183 -2.85 -8.43 9.66
N SER A 184 -2.17 -8.70 8.55
CA SER A 184 -2.58 -8.26 7.21
C SER A 184 -3.75 -9.06 6.64
N GLU A 185 -3.78 -10.38 6.85
CA GLU A 185 -4.80 -11.26 6.25
C GLU A 185 -6.09 -11.35 7.09
N THR A 186 -5.98 -11.33 8.42
CA THR A 186 -7.13 -11.59 9.30
C THR A 186 -7.58 -10.36 10.07
N ILE A 187 -6.66 -9.71 10.80
CA ILE A 187 -7.04 -8.70 11.80
C ILE A 187 -7.39 -7.36 11.15
N ASP A 188 -6.58 -6.88 10.21
CA ASP A 188 -6.76 -5.57 9.58
C ASP A 188 -8.02 -5.49 8.71
N PRO A 189 -8.32 -6.48 7.86
CA PRO A 189 -9.59 -6.51 7.12
C PRO A 189 -10.80 -6.55 8.07
N SER A 190 -10.71 -7.31 9.17
CA SER A 190 -11.78 -7.40 10.17
C SER A 190 -12.02 -6.07 10.89
N ILE A 191 -10.96 -5.34 11.27
CA ILE A 191 -11.08 -4.02 11.89
C ILE A 191 -11.64 -3.01 10.90
N ARG A 192 -11.17 -2.99 9.64
CA ARG A 192 -11.69 -2.07 8.59
C ARG A 192 -13.18 -2.27 8.40
N TYR A 193 -13.60 -3.52 8.20
CA TYR A 193 -15.01 -3.84 7.99
C TYR A 193 -15.87 -3.47 9.21
N ALA A 194 -15.45 -3.86 10.41
CA ALA A 194 -16.19 -3.54 11.63
C ALA A 194 -16.27 -2.03 11.89
N ALA A 195 -15.20 -1.27 11.63
CA ALA A 195 -15.17 0.17 11.77
C ALA A 195 -16.07 0.88 10.73
N TYR A 196 -16.09 0.37 9.50
CA TYR A 196 -17.01 0.84 8.45
C TYR A 196 -18.47 0.64 8.87
N GLN A 197 -18.82 -0.55 9.36
CA GLN A 197 -20.16 -0.84 9.88
C GLN A 197 -20.52 0.02 11.11
N ALA A 198 -19.53 0.38 11.92
CA ALA A 198 -19.67 1.34 13.03
C ALA A 198 -19.68 2.82 12.59
N LYS A 199 -19.72 3.10 11.28
CA LYS A 199 -19.73 4.47 10.68
C LYS A 199 -18.51 5.31 11.02
N THR A 200 -17.36 4.67 11.25
CA THR A 200 -16.08 5.39 11.37
C THR A 200 -15.63 5.85 9.98
N PRO A 201 -15.11 7.08 9.81
CA PRO A 201 -14.64 7.56 8.52
C PRO A 201 -13.55 6.66 7.93
N ARG A 202 -13.66 6.34 6.63
CA ARG A 202 -12.70 5.52 5.86
C ARG A 202 -11.30 6.16 5.74
N THR A 203 -11.20 7.46 6.04
CA THR A 203 -9.95 8.22 6.07
C THR A 203 -9.03 7.85 7.23
N VAL A 204 -9.53 7.19 8.27
CA VAL A 204 -8.74 6.90 9.47
C VAL A 204 -7.97 5.58 9.27
N PRO A 205 -6.62 5.59 9.36
CA PRO A 205 -5.84 4.36 9.26
C PRO A 205 -6.21 3.33 10.33
N VAL A 206 -6.13 2.04 9.99
CA VAL A 206 -6.44 0.92 10.89
C VAL A 206 -5.59 0.96 12.17
N THR A 207 -4.34 1.40 12.07
CA THR A 207 -3.44 1.61 13.21
C THR A 207 -4.02 2.61 14.21
N THR A 208 -4.52 3.76 13.72
CA THR A 208 -5.15 4.80 14.53
C THR A 208 -6.47 4.33 15.13
N ILE A 209 -7.29 3.59 14.38
CA ILE A 209 -8.54 2.99 14.89
C ILE A 209 -8.24 2.04 16.05
N ALA A 210 -7.27 1.14 15.86
CA ALA A 210 -6.88 0.18 16.90
C ALA A 210 -6.34 0.88 18.15
N ARG A 211 -5.49 1.90 18.01
CA ARG A 211 -5.00 2.68 19.17
C ARG A 211 -6.13 3.36 19.94
N LYS A 212 -7.10 3.96 19.24
CA LYS A 212 -8.26 4.62 19.88
C LYS A 212 -9.20 3.62 20.57
N ALA A 213 -9.37 2.43 20.01
CA ALA A 213 -10.24 1.40 20.55
C ALA A 213 -9.57 0.55 21.65
N PHE A 214 -8.26 0.68 21.85
CA PHE A 214 -7.52 -0.10 22.83
C PHE A 214 -7.91 0.27 24.28
N PRO A 215 -8.32 -0.70 25.12
CA PRO A 215 -8.65 -0.44 26.52
C PRO A 215 -7.39 -0.11 27.32
N GLN A 216 -7.20 1.16 27.65
CA GLN A 216 -6.10 1.63 28.52
C GLN A 216 -6.30 1.28 30.00
N SER A 217 -7.43 0.66 30.38
CA SER A 217 -7.73 0.24 31.75
C SER A 217 -6.79 -0.86 32.27
N ASP A 218 -6.21 -1.67 31.38
CA ASP A 218 -5.37 -2.79 31.75
C ASP A 218 -3.91 -2.34 31.99
N ALA A 219 -3.63 -1.84 33.21
CA ALA A 219 -2.32 -1.30 33.59
C ALA A 219 -1.15 -2.28 33.34
N TRP A 220 -1.34 -3.58 33.64
CA TRP A 220 -0.33 -4.61 33.37
C TRP A 220 -0.01 -4.71 31.88
N LEU A 221 -1.04 -4.72 31.02
CA LEU A 221 -0.85 -4.86 29.57
C LEU A 221 -0.14 -3.64 29.00
N VAL A 222 -0.54 -2.43 29.42
CA VAL A 222 0.11 -1.18 29.02
C VAL A 222 1.58 -1.16 29.43
N GLN A 223 1.90 -1.61 30.66
CA GLN A 223 3.28 -1.69 31.13
C GLN A 223 4.12 -2.68 30.32
N GLN A 224 3.60 -3.88 30.04
CA GLN A 224 4.33 -4.88 29.24
C GLN A 224 4.55 -4.41 27.80
N LEU A 225 3.55 -3.77 27.19
CA LEU A 225 3.64 -3.22 25.85
C LEU A 225 4.66 -2.07 25.78
N ASN A 226 4.67 -1.17 26.76
CA ASN A 226 5.67 -0.11 26.85
C ASN A 226 7.09 -0.67 27.02
N GLY A 227 7.24 -1.79 27.75
CA GLY A 227 8.51 -2.49 27.90
C GLY A 227 9.01 -3.15 26.61
N LEU A 228 8.11 -3.51 25.69
CA LEU A 228 8.45 -4.03 24.36
C LEU A 228 8.71 -2.90 23.36
N ASN A 229 7.82 -1.93 23.30
CA ASN A 229 7.91 -0.79 22.41
C ASN A 229 7.19 0.44 23.02
N PRO A 230 7.94 1.47 23.44
CA PRO A 230 7.36 2.66 24.07
C PRO A 230 6.55 3.54 23.11
N ASN A 231 6.66 3.33 21.79
CA ASN A 231 5.99 4.14 20.76
C ASN A 231 4.70 3.50 20.24
N ILE A 232 4.35 2.29 20.70
CA ILE A 232 3.21 1.56 20.12
C ILE A 232 1.85 2.08 20.58
N LEU A 233 1.79 2.63 21.80
CA LEU A 233 0.60 3.22 22.41
C LEU A 233 0.61 4.75 22.41
N LYS A 234 1.78 5.39 22.27
CA LYS A 234 1.85 6.85 22.19
C LYS A 234 1.16 7.30 20.90
N GLN A 235 0.23 8.24 21.04
CA GLN A 235 -0.19 9.05 19.91
C GLN A 235 1.08 9.72 19.36
N GLU A 236 1.26 9.78 18.04
CA GLU A 236 2.32 10.61 17.45
C GLU A 236 1.95 12.07 17.76
N THR A 237 2.28 12.52 18.98
CA THR A 237 2.33 13.94 19.30
C THR A 237 3.53 14.47 18.54
N SER A 238 3.25 15.35 17.58
CA SER A 238 4.05 16.30 16.78
C SER A 238 5.59 16.33 16.89
N ASP A 239 6.20 15.99 18.03
CA ASP A 239 7.64 16.07 18.28
C ASP A 239 8.44 14.79 17.97
N SER A 240 7.78 13.68 17.62
CA SER A 240 8.46 12.47 17.12
C SER A 240 8.36 12.30 15.59
N ALA A 241 7.79 13.29 14.91
CA ALA A 241 7.45 13.29 13.48
C ALA A 241 8.67 13.29 12.52
N GLU A 242 9.90 13.37 13.03
CA GLU A 242 11.09 13.42 12.18
C GLU A 242 11.69 12.03 11.83
N LYS A 243 11.22 10.92 12.41
CA LYS A 243 11.88 9.59 12.20
C LYS A 243 11.00 8.38 11.93
N SER A 244 9.70 8.52 11.74
CA SER A 244 8.84 7.47 11.14
C SER A 244 8.05 8.02 9.97
N SER A 245 8.67 7.94 8.79
CA SER A 245 8.12 8.30 7.49
C SER A 245 6.76 7.62 7.21
N GLY A 246 5.72 8.42 7.01
CA GLY A 246 4.63 8.09 6.09
C GLY A 246 3.19 8.08 6.62
N SER A 247 2.90 8.15 7.93
CA SER A 247 1.53 7.87 8.43
C SER A 247 0.68 9.10 8.80
N GLU A 248 1.27 10.19 9.32
CA GLU A 248 0.48 11.33 9.83
C GLU A 248 0.57 12.64 9.04
N ASN A 249 1.47 12.75 8.06
CA ASN A 249 1.50 13.89 7.13
C ASN A 249 0.62 13.69 5.89
N ALA A 250 -0.36 12.79 6.00
CA ALA A 250 -1.22 12.40 4.90
C ALA A 250 -2.20 13.55 4.57
N PRO A 251 -2.09 14.20 3.39
CA PRO A 251 -2.96 15.29 2.99
C PRO A 251 -4.42 14.82 2.93
N LYS A 252 -5.32 15.63 3.49
CA LYS A 252 -6.78 15.35 3.54
C LYS A 252 -7.52 15.92 2.34
N THR A 253 -6.89 16.85 1.64
CA THR A 253 -7.44 17.49 0.44
C THR A 253 -6.43 17.46 -0.69
N LEU A 254 -6.96 17.32 -1.90
CA LEU A 254 -6.24 17.35 -3.15
C LEU A 254 -6.84 18.47 -3.99
N THR A 255 -6.02 19.45 -4.36
CA THR A 255 -6.45 20.53 -5.24
C THR A 255 -6.07 20.21 -6.68
N TRP A 256 -7.08 20.05 -7.54
CA TRP A 256 -6.91 19.89 -8.99
C TRP A 256 -7.50 21.09 -9.72
N ARG A 257 -6.63 21.95 -10.25
CA ARG A 257 -6.99 23.25 -10.84
C ARG A 257 -7.86 24.06 -9.87
N SER A 258 -9.09 24.42 -10.22
CA SER A 258 -10.03 25.16 -9.37
C SER A 258 -10.88 24.28 -8.44
N ARG A 259 -10.71 22.95 -8.47
CA ARG A 259 -11.50 22.01 -7.66
C ARG A 259 -10.69 21.46 -6.50
N GLU A 260 -11.18 21.66 -5.29
CA GLU A 260 -10.65 21.00 -4.10
C GLU A 260 -11.46 19.73 -3.83
N VAL A 261 -10.76 18.59 -3.79
CA VAL A 261 -11.34 17.27 -3.57
C VAL A 261 -10.88 16.75 -2.21
N LYS A 262 -11.84 16.28 -1.41
CA LYS A 262 -11.54 15.62 -0.14
C LYS A 262 -11.13 14.18 -0.40
N ILE A 263 -9.97 13.78 0.12
CA ILE A 263 -9.51 12.40 0.00
C ILE A 263 -10.21 11.58 1.08
N GLU A 264 -11.13 10.69 0.68
CA GLU A 264 -11.91 9.86 1.60
C GLU A 264 -11.22 8.54 1.96
N ASP A 265 -10.24 8.12 1.16
CA ASP A 265 -9.52 6.87 1.35
C ASP A 265 -8.15 7.09 2.02
N ALA A 266 -7.88 6.34 3.09
CA ALA A 266 -6.62 6.42 3.84
C ALA A 266 -5.39 5.98 3.01
N ALA A 267 -5.54 5.00 2.11
CA ALA A 267 -4.45 4.54 1.26
C ALA A 267 -4.06 5.59 0.23
N ILE A 268 -5.06 6.25 -0.39
CA ILE A 268 -4.82 7.39 -1.30
C ILE A 268 -4.13 8.53 -0.56
N SER A 269 -4.59 8.85 0.66
CA SER A 269 -4.02 9.93 1.47
C SER A 269 -2.54 9.67 1.82
N LEU A 270 -2.21 8.43 2.19
CA LEU A 270 -0.84 8.01 2.48
C LEU A 270 0.06 8.08 1.24
N ALA A 271 -0.40 7.49 0.13
CA ALA A 271 0.35 7.50 -1.13
C ALA A 271 0.56 8.93 -1.66
N TRP A 272 -0.46 9.79 -1.55
CA TRP A 272 -0.34 11.20 -1.93
C TRP A 272 0.63 11.97 -1.03
N GLY A 273 0.69 11.64 0.27
CA GLY A 273 1.71 12.18 1.18
C GLY A 273 3.13 11.84 0.73
N GLN A 274 3.36 10.58 0.32
CA GLN A 274 4.66 10.14 -0.23
C GLN A 274 5.01 10.87 -1.53
N VAL A 275 4.03 11.16 -2.39
CA VAL A 275 4.25 11.98 -3.60
C VAL A 275 4.73 13.39 -3.24
N GLN A 276 4.13 14.03 -2.24
CA GLN A 276 4.56 15.38 -1.82
C GLN A 276 5.98 15.37 -1.24
N GLU A 277 6.31 14.36 -0.43
CA GLU A 277 7.68 14.17 0.09
C GLU A 277 8.68 13.91 -1.04
N ALA A 278 8.33 13.05 -2.01
CA ALA A 278 9.17 12.77 -3.17
C ALA A 278 9.36 14.01 -4.06
N LYS A 279 8.33 14.85 -4.20
CA LYS A 279 8.41 16.14 -4.91
C LYS A 279 9.37 17.11 -4.25
N ALA A 280 9.34 17.21 -2.91
CA ALA A 280 10.29 18.02 -2.16
C ALA A 280 11.73 17.50 -2.36
N LYS A 281 11.94 16.19 -2.19
CA LYS A 281 13.25 15.54 -2.41
C LYS A 281 13.79 15.74 -3.82
N LEU A 282 12.93 15.63 -4.84
CA LEU A 282 13.31 15.85 -6.24
C LEU A 282 13.84 17.27 -6.46
N SER A 283 13.18 18.28 -5.89
CA SER A 283 13.61 19.67 -6.02
C SER A 283 14.98 19.93 -5.39
N GLU A 284 15.28 19.30 -4.25
CA GLU A 284 16.58 19.37 -3.59
C GLU A 284 17.67 18.63 -4.37
N GLN A 285 17.37 17.41 -4.83
CA GLN A 285 18.31 16.61 -5.62
C GLN A 285 18.68 17.29 -6.94
N LEU A 286 17.71 17.90 -7.64
CA LEU A 286 17.97 18.61 -8.89
C LEU A 286 18.79 19.88 -8.67
N ALA A 287 18.54 20.62 -7.58
CA ALA A 287 19.37 21.75 -7.21
C ALA A 287 20.84 21.33 -6.99
N ALA A 288 21.06 20.21 -6.29
CA ALA A 288 22.39 19.63 -6.05
C ALA A 288 23.05 19.07 -7.32
N LEU A 289 22.26 18.62 -8.30
CA LEU A 289 22.71 18.00 -9.54
C LEU A 289 22.89 18.97 -10.72
N SER A 290 22.82 20.29 -10.48
CA SER A 290 23.02 21.34 -11.47
C SER A 290 24.34 21.15 -12.24
N GLY A 291 24.26 20.70 -13.50
CA GLY A 291 25.42 20.44 -14.38
C GLY A 291 25.90 18.97 -14.46
N SER A 292 25.16 18.02 -13.89
CA SER A 292 25.42 16.58 -14.00
C SER A 292 24.96 15.97 -15.36
N ASP A 293 25.26 14.68 -15.58
CA ASP A 293 24.88 13.97 -16.82
C ASP A 293 23.34 13.88 -16.92
N PRO A 294 22.71 14.06 -18.10
CA PRO A 294 21.25 14.02 -18.25
C PRO A 294 20.65 12.70 -17.75
N LYS A 295 21.41 11.60 -17.78
CA LYS A 295 20.99 10.30 -17.24
C LYS A 295 20.92 10.28 -15.72
N THR A 296 21.85 10.94 -15.03
CA THR A 296 21.82 11.01 -13.55
C THR A 296 20.68 11.91 -13.08
N ALA A 297 20.44 13.03 -13.80
CA ALA A 297 19.30 13.90 -13.53
C ALA A 297 17.96 13.18 -13.81
N ALA A 298 17.88 12.36 -14.86
CA ALA A 298 16.69 11.55 -15.15
C ALA A 298 16.43 10.44 -14.11
N GLY A 299 17.48 9.90 -13.48
CA GLY A 299 17.34 8.91 -12.40
C GLY A 299 16.72 9.49 -11.12
N ALA A 300 16.91 10.79 -10.84
CA ALA A 300 16.26 11.45 -9.70
C ALA A 300 14.72 11.44 -9.78
N TYR A 301 14.16 11.28 -10.99
CA TYR A 301 12.71 11.19 -11.19
C TYR A 301 12.14 9.80 -10.85
N ASP A 302 12.96 8.75 -10.69
CA ASP A 302 12.44 7.39 -10.50
C ASP A 302 11.69 7.24 -9.15
N ASP A 303 12.12 7.95 -8.11
CA ASP A 303 11.45 7.95 -6.79
C ASP A 303 10.05 8.58 -6.85
N ILE A 304 9.90 9.74 -7.51
CA ILE A 304 8.59 10.40 -7.66
C ILE A 304 7.66 9.61 -8.59
N LEU A 305 8.22 8.96 -9.62
CA LEU A 305 7.44 8.10 -10.52
C LEU A 305 6.90 6.87 -9.80
N THR A 306 7.69 6.28 -8.91
CA THR A 306 7.25 5.15 -8.07
C THR A 306 6.14 5.60 -7.12
N ALA A 307 6.36 6.70 -6.37
CA ALA A 307 5.36 7.21 -5.44
C ALA A 307 4.04 7.62 -6.14
N THR A 308 4.12 8.23 -7.32
CA THR A 308 2.91 8.60 -8.09
C THR A 308 2.21 7.39 -8.68
N GLN A 309 2.94 6.34 -9.06
CA GLN A 309 2.35 5.07 -9.50
C GLN A 309 1.58 4.39 -8.36
N ASP A 310 2.15 4.34 -7.15
CA ASP A 310 1.47 3.81 -5.96
C ASP A 310 0.17 4.57 -5.67
N ALA A 311 0.19 5.90 -5.83
CA ALA A 311 -1.01 6.73 -5.69
C ALA A 311 -2.06 6.43 -6.79
N VAL A 312 -1.64 6.22 -8.05
CA VAL A 312 -2.55 5.82 -9.14
C VAL A 312 -3.20 4.47 -8.81
N ASP A 313 -2.42 3.50 -8.36
CA ASP A 313 -2.95 2.16 -8.12
C ASP A 313 -3.86 2.13 -6.88
N ALA A 314 -3.55 2.88 -5.82
CA ALA A 314 -4.46 3.10 -4.69
C ALA A 314 -5.79 3.76 -5.13
N THR A 315 -5.76 4.72 -6.06
CA THR A 315 -7.00 5.32 -6.58
C THR A 315 -7.84 4.35 -7.42
N LYS A 316 -7.20 3.46 -8.18
CA LYS A 316 -7.90 2.42 -8.95
C LYS A 316 -8.55 1.40 -8.03
N GLU A 317 -7.82 0.90 -7.03
CA GLU A 317 -8.34 -0.05 -6.04
C GLU A 317 -9.57 0.53 -5.33
N ALA A 318 -9.50 1.80 -4.88
CA ALA A 318 -10.64 2.46 -4.25
C ALA A 318 -11.87 2.60 -5.18
N ILE A 319 -11.65 2.84 -6.48
CA ILE A 319 -12.75 2.91 -7.47
C ILE A 319 -13.36 1.52 -7.70
N ASP A 320 -12.53 0.48 -7.79
CA ASP A 320 -12.98 -0.88 -8.03
C ASP A 320 -13.72 -1.46 -6.81
N GLU A 321 -13.31 -1.10 -5.59
CA GLU A 321 -14.04 -1.39 -4.36
C GLU A 321 -15.43 -0.73 -4.35
N LEU A 322 -15.54 0.58 -4.59
CA LEU A 322 -16.84 1.25 -4.64
C LEU A 322 -17.74 0.70 -5.76
N ARG A 323 -17.15 0.28 -6.87
CA ARG A 323 -17.88 -0.41 -7.96
C ARG A 323 -18.37 -1.79 -7.50
N GLY A 324 -17.55 -2.54 -6.79
CA GLY A 324 -17.91 -3.83 -6.18
C GLY A 324 -19.04 -3.71 -5.16
N GLU A 325 -19.11 -2.59 -4.43
CA GLU A 325 -20.20 -2.23 -3.52
C GLU A 325 -21.50 -1.82 -4.25
N GLY A 326 -21.48 -1.66 -5.58
CA GLY A 326 -22.64 -1.26 -6.37
C GLY A 326 -22.94 0.24 -6.34
N VAL A 327 -21.97 1.08 -5.96
CA VAL A 327 -22.14 2.54 -5.94
C VAL A 327 -22.25 3.09 -7.36
N ALA A 328 -23.30 3.87 -7.62
CA ALA A 328 -23.55 4.46 -8.93
C ALA A 328 -22.48 5.50 -9.31
N GLN A 329 -22.22 5.65 -10.62
CA GLN A 329 -21.28 6.66 -11.14
C GLN A 329 -21.71 8.11 -10.83
N SER A 330 -22.98 8.34 -10.53
CA SER A 330 -23.53 9.63 -10.14
C SER A 330 -23.29 9.99 -8.66
N ASP A 331 -22.79 9.07 -7.84
CA ASP A 331 -22.54 9.34 -6.42
C ASP A 331 -21.40 10.36 -6.24
N PRO A 332 -21.56 11.38 -5.37
CA PRO A 332 -20.50 12.33 -5.04
C PRO A 332 -19.15 11.70 -4.67
N ARG A 333 -19.14 10.52 -4.02
CA ARG A 333 -17.90 9.80 -3.64
C ARG A 333 -17.20 9.18 -4.84
N MET A 334 -17.96 8.65 -5.80
CA MET A 334 -17.41 8.14 -7.04
C MET A 334 -16.86 9.30 -7.89
N GLN A 335 -17.58 10.41 -7.94
CA GLN A 335 -17.13 11.62 -8.65
C GLN A 335 -15.85 12.20 -8.06
N SER A 336 -15.74 12.29 -6.72
CA SER A 336 -14.52 12.76 -6.05
C SER A 336 -13.32 11.86 -6.35
N LEU A 337 -13.51 10.53 -6.37
CA LEU A 337 -12.48 9.58 -6.77
C LEU A 337 -12.08 9.71 -8.25
N GLN A 338 -13.03 9.94 -9.16
CA GLN A 338 -12.68 10.16 -10.58
C GLN A 338 -11.85 11.43 -10.77
N ILE A 339 -12.16 12.52 -10.05
CA ILE A 339 -11.35 13.75 -10.11
C ILE A 339 -9.95 13.48 -9.52
N THR A 340 -9.89 12.76 -8.40
CA THR A 340 -8.62 12.33 -7.79
C THR A 340 -7.78 11.51 -8.77
N ARG A 341 -8.41 10.55 -9.46
CA ARG A 341 -7.77 9.73 -10.50
C ARG A 341 -7.22 10.58 -11.62
N THR A 342 -7.99 11.54 -12.16
CA THR A 342 -7.51 12.43 -13.23
C THR A 342 -6.30 13.24 -12.77
N ALA A 343 -6.36 13.81 -11.56
CA ALA A 343 -5.27 14.62 -11.01
C ALA A 343 -3.97 13.82 -10.77
N VAL A 344 -4.07 12.64 -10.15
CA VAL A 344 -2.92 11.79 -9.86
C VAL A 344 -2.32 11.23 -11.16
N ASN A 345 -3.14 10.83 -12.14
CA ASN A 345 -2.65 10.39 -13.45
C ASN A 345 -1.99 11.53 -14.22
N TYR A 346 -2.55 12.74 -14.19
CA TYR A 346 -1.94 13.91 -14.81
C TYR A 346 -0.56 14.19 -14.23
N GLU A 347 -0.41 14.17 -12.90
CA GLU A 347 0.86 14.37 -12.22
C GLU A 347 1.87 13.28 -12.60
N MET A 348 1.48 12.00 -12.54
CA MET A 348 2.34 10.89 -12.97
C MET A 348 2.84 11.09 -14.42
N ILE A 349 1.94 11.40 -15.36
CA ILE A 349 2.30 11.60 -16.77
C ILE A 349 3.18 12.85 -16.94
N SER A 350 2.89 13.92 -16.19
CA SER A 350 3.70 15.13 -16.17
C SER A 350 5.15 14.88 -15.73
N TRP A 351 5.35 14.05 -14.69
CA TRP A 351 6.69 13.65 -14.24
C TRP A 351 7.38 12.72 -15.25
N ARG A 352 6.65 11.84 -15.95
CA ARG A 352 7.20 11.01 -17.04
C ARG A 352 7.70 11.89 -18.19
N ILE A 353 6.92 12.89 -18.58
CA ILE A 353 7.32 13.88 -19.59
C ILE A 353 8.55 14.67 -19.09
N GLY A 354 8.54 15.11 -17.84
CA GLY A 354 9.68 15.78 -17.19
C GLY A 354 10.98 14.98 -17.29
N ARG A 355 10.95 13.68 -16.96
CA ARG A 355 12.10 12.77 -17.09
C ARG A 355 12.59 12.68 -18.53
N ASN A 356 11.68 12.52 -19.49
CA ASN A 356 12.04 12.46 -20.92
C ASN A 356 12.65 13.78 -21.41
N ARG A 357 12.12 14.92 -20.98
CA ARG A 357 12.68 16.25 -21.27
C ARG A 357 14.09 16.41 -20.74
N VAL A 358 14.36 15.97 -19.51
CA VAL A 358 15.73 15.98 -18.95
C VAL A 358 16.69 15.15 -19.82
N LEU A 359 16.24 14.01 -20.34
CA LEU A 359 17.04 13.19 -21.27
C LEU A 359 17.31 13.86 -22.62
N THR A 360 16.42 14.74 -23.09
CA THR A 360 16.64 15.50 -24.34
C THR A 360 17.71 16.60 -24.24
N GLY A 361 18.12 16.97 -23.01
CA GLY A 361 19.19 17.94 -22.78
C GLY A 361 18.69 19.38 -22.55
N GLU A 362 19.58 20.37 -22.67
CA GLU A 362 19.23 21.80 -22.52
C GLU A 362 18.25 22.24 -23.63
N HIS A 363 17.33 23.15 -23.28
CA HIS A 363 16.27 23.63 -24.20
C HIS A 363 15.51 22.51 -24.92
N ASP A 364 15.26 21.40 -24.22
CA ASP A 364 14.61 20.19 -24.74
C ASP A 364 15.23 19.65 -26.05
N GLY A 365 16.53 19.87 -26.27
CA GLY A 365 17.26 19.41 -27.47
C GLY A 365 17.09 20.32 -28.70
N ALA A 366 16.54 21.53 -28.53
CA ALA A 366 16.35 22.48 -29.61
C ALA A 366 17.68 22.97 -30.22
N GLU A 367 18.75 23.11 -29.43
CA GLU A 367 20.06 23.53 -29.92
C GLU A 367 20.88 22.36 -30.51
N GLU A 368 21.75 22.66 -31.48
CA GLU A 368 22.65 21.66 -32.11
C GLU A 368 23.84 21.30 -31.22
N ASN A 369 23.56 20.75 -30.05
CA ASN A 369 24.59 20.29 -29.13
C ASN A 369 24.76 18.77 -29.24
N TYR A 370 25.63 18.32 -30.15
CA TYR A 370 25.97 16.89 -30.33
C TYR A 370 26.83 16.30 -29.19
N GLN A 371 26.79 16.85 -27.98
CA GLN A 371 27.55 16.29 -26.86
C GLN A 371 27.02 14.88 -26.50
N PRO A 372 27.87 13.91 -26.15
CA PRO A 372 27.40 12.56 -25.82
C PRO A 372 26.57 12.57 -24.52
N LEU A 373 25.40 11.92 -24.55
CA LEU A 373 24.49 11.66 -23.41
C LEU A 373 25.10 10.79 -22.28
N SER A 374 26.40 10.48 -22.38
CA SER A 374 27.15 9.75 -21.37
C SER A 374 28.61 10.19 -21.45
N ARG A 375 29.08 10.87 -20.40
CA ARG A 375 30.52 10.98 -20.14
C ARG A 375 31.02 9.63 -19.62
N LYS A 376 31.35 8.69 -20.52
CA LYS A 376 32.29 7.62 -20.14
C LYS A 376 33.56 8.31 -19.64
N LYS A 377 34.00 7.95 -18.44
CA LYS A 377 35.20 8.44 -17.74
C LYS A 377 36.47 8.08 -18.52
N SER A 378 36.65 8.57 -19.75
CA SER A 378 37.92 8.47 -20.47
C SER A 378 38.76 9.69 -20.12
N ARG A 379 39.87 9.39 -19.43
CA ARG A 379 41.13 10.12 -19.24
C ARG A 379 41.18 11.56 -19.77
N LYS A 380 41.60 12.49 -18.89
CA LYS A 380 41.91 13.91 -19.13
C LYS A 380 42.38 14.20 -20.57
N GLU A 381 41.45 14.58 -21.43
CA GLU A 381 41.74 15.31 -22.67
C GLU A 381 41.26 16.75 -22.47
N THR A 382 42.15 17.70 -22.76
CA THR A 382 41.91 19.14 -22.66
C THR A 382 40.78 19.58 -23.59
N ALA A 383 40.02 20.60 -23.15
CA ALA A 383 38.80 21.08 -23.81
C ALA A 383 38.99 21.51 -25.29
N GLU A 384 40.22 21.86 -25.68
CA GLU A 384 40.56 22.25 -27.06
C GLU A 384 40.65 21.06 -28.04
N ILE A 385 40.99 19.86 -27.57
CA ILE A 385 41.07 18.65 -28.42
C ILE A 385 39.66 18.10 -28.71
N ARG A 386 38.72 18.24 -27.76
CA ARG A 386 37.31 17.81 -27.91
C ARG A 386 36.53 18.64 -28.93
N LYS A 387 36.87 19.91 -29.14
CA LYS A 387 36.22 20.77 -30.15
C LYS A 387 36.57 20.39 -31.59
N ARG A 388 37.63 19.60 -31.83
CA ARG A 388 38.15 19.32 -33.19
C ARG A 388 37.72 17.97 -33.80
N LYS A 389 37.11 17.06 -33.03
CA LYS A 389 36.51 15.84 -33.58
C LYS A 389 35.00 15.95 -33.55
N ALA A 390 34.41 16.49 -34.60
CA ALA A 390 32.99 16.30 -34.86
C ALA A 390 32.71 14.79 -34.84
N ASP A 391 31.65 14.36 -34.13
CA ASP A 391 31.27 12.96 -34.10
C ASP A 391 31.07 12.45 -35.55
N PRO A 392 31.43 11.19 -35.87
CA PRO A 392 31.17 10.65 -37.19
C PRO A 392 29.65 10.73 -37.50
N PRO A 393 29.27 10.94 -38.77
CA PRO A 393 27.87 11.17 -39.16
C PRO A 393 26.94 10.05 -38.70
N SER A 394 27.43 8.81 -38.67
CA SER A 394 26.68 7.65 -38.15
C SER A 394 26.30 7.76 -36.67
N ARG A 395 27.19 8.30 -35.81
CA ARG A 395 26.89 8.53 -34.39
C ARG A 395 25.95 9.71 -34.18
N GLN A 396 26.04 10.74 -35.01
CA GLN A 396 25.12 11.87 -34.97
C GLN A 396 23.70 11.42 -35.33
N ILE A 397 23.53 10.64 -36.40
CA ILE A 397 22.24 10.06 -36.79
C ILE A 397 21.67 9.16 -35.69
N ALA A 398 22.51 8.34 -35.04
CA ALA A 398 22.05 7.50 -33.92
C ALA A 398 21.50 8.34 -32.75
N LYS A 399 22.17 9.45 -32.38
CA LYS A 399 21.68 10.36 -31.34
C LYS A 399 20.38 11.07 -31.73
N LEU A 400 20.28 11.52 -32.98
CA LEU A 400 19.04 12.13 -33.49
C LEU A 400 17.88 11.11 -33.46
N ARG A 401 18.14 9.84 -33.75
CA ARG A 401 17.15 8.77 -33.62
C ARG A 401 16.72 8.54 -32.16
N GLU A 402 17.66 8.58 -31.21
CA GLU A 402 17.34 8.52 -29.77
C GLU A 402 16.47 9.71 -29.34
N LEU A 403 16.78 10.93 -29.79
CA LEU A 403 15.97 12.13 -29.52
C LEU A 403 14.57 12.02 -30.12
N VAL A 404 14.43 11.54 -31.36
CA VAL A 404 13.11 11.30 -31.99
C VAL A 404 12.28 10.32 -31.17
N ALA A 405 12.88 9.24 -30.66
CA ALA A 405 12.18 8.28 -29.81
C ALA A 405 11.72 8.91 -28.49
N LEU A 406 12.51 9.81 -27.89
CA LEU A 406 12.11 10.56 -26.70
C LEU A 406 10.92 11.49 -26.98
N TYR A 407 10.94 12.23 -28.10
CA TYR A 407 9.82 13.09 -28.49
C TYR A 407 8.54 12.29 -28.79
N GLU A 408 8.65 11.14 -29.46
CA GLU A 408 7.51 10.23 -29.66
C GLU A 408 6.91 9.75 -28.34
N GLY A 409 7.77 9.38 -27.38
CA GLY A 409 7.32 9.01 -26.03
C GLY A 409 6.63 10.16 -25.28
N ILE A 410 7.10 11.40 -25.46
CA ILE A 410 6.45 12.60 -24.91
C ILE A 410 5.09 12.82 -25.58
N LEU A 411 5.00 12.77 -26.90
CA LEU A 411 3.75 12.96 -27.64
C LEU A 411 2.70 11.90 -27.26
N GLN A 412 3.10 10.63 -27.15
CA GLN A 412 2.22 9.56 -26.67
C GLN A 412 1.76 9.81 -25.23
N SER A 413 2.64 10.32 -24.38
CA SER A 413 2.30 10.70 -23.00
C SER A 413 1.28 11.85 -22.98
N VAL A 414 1.47 12.90 -23.79
CA VAL A 414 0.50 14.01 -23.89
C VAL A 414 -0.86 13.52 -24.39
N GLN A 415 -0.89 12.64 -25.39
CA GLN A 415 -2.12 12.03 -25.87
C GLN A 415 -2.85 11.25 -24.75
N SER A 416 -2.11 10.49 -23.93
CA SER A 416 -2.70 9.79 -22.79
C SER A 416 -3.30 10.74 -21.73
N VAL A 417 -2.80 11.98 -21.63
CA VAL A 417 -3.41 13.02 -20.78
C VAL A 417 -4.72 13.52 -21.38
N GLN A 418 -4.78 13.70 -22.69
CA GLN A 418 -6.01 14.15 -23.38
C GLN A 418 -7.15 13.14 -23.25
N GLU A 419 -6.84 11.85 -23.14
CA GLU A 419 -7.80 10.76 -22.92
C GLU A 419 -8.32 10.67 -21.48
N LEU A 420 -7.76 11.43 -20.52
CA LEU A 420 -8.21 11.38 -19.13
C LEU A 420 -9.62 11.98 -18.96
N PRO A 421 -10.47 11.39 -18.09
CA PRO A 421 -11.81 11.90 -17.84
C PRO A 421 -11.82 13.37 -17.40
N GLY A 422 -12.60 14.19 -18.11
CA GLY A 422 -12.79 15.60 -17.78
C GLY A 422 -11.70 16.56 -18.29
N VAL A 423 -10.60 16.06 -18.88
CA VAL A 423 -9.55 16.91 -19.47
C VAL A 423 -10.03 17.60 -20.75
N ALA A 424 -10.69 16.86 -21.65
CA ALA A 424 -11.26 17.43 -22.87
C ALA A 424 -12.36 18.49 -22.62
N ALA A 425 -12.97 18.50 -21.44
CA ALA A 425 -13.99 19.48 -21.06
C ALA A 425 -13.39 20.80 -20.54
N ASP A 426 -12.10 20.83 -20.18
CA ASP A 426 -11.40 22.05 -19.79
C ASP A 426 -10.69 22.64 -21.02
N GLU A 427 -11.35 23.60 -21.67
CA GLU A 427 -10.84 24.26 -22.88
C GLU A 427 -9.45 24.87 -22.69
N SER A 428 -9.18 25.43 -21.50
CA SER A 428 -7.89 26.06 -21.21
C SER A 428 -6.76 25.03 -21.10
N LEU A 429 -7.03 23.86 -20.53
CA LEU A 429 -6.08 22.75 -20.47
C LEU A 429 -5.91 22.08 -21.83
N ALA A 430 -7.01 21.86 -22.56
CA ALA A 430 -6.98 21.26 -23.89
C ALA A 430 -6.12 22.10 -24.84
N HIS A 431 -6.34 23.41 -24.89
CA HIS A 431 -5.50 24.32 -25.69
C HIS A 431 -4.02 24.30 -25.28
N GLN A 432 -3.72 24.16 -23.98
CA GLN A 432 -2.34 24.01 -23.51
C GLN A 432 -1.72 22.70 -24.00
N LEU A 433 -2.44 21.58 -23.91
CA LEU A 433 -1.95 20.26 -24.36
C LEU A 433 -1.80 20.19 -25.89
N ASP A 434 -2.66 20.87 -26.64
CA ASP A 434 -2.51 20.98 -28.10
C ASP A 434 -1.26 21.78 -28.46
N ALA A 435 -1.01 22.88 -27.75
CA ALA A 435 0.20 23.68 -27.94
C ALA A 435 1.48 22.90 -27.55
N THR A 436 1.46 22.10 -26.48
CA THR A 436 2.61 21.24 -26.14
C THR A 436 2.81 20.13 -27.18
N THR A 437 1.73 19.58 -27.74
CA THR A 437 1.79 18.61 -28.85
C THR A 437 2.45 19.23 -30.08
N GLN A 438 2.05 20.44 -30.47
CA GLN A 438 2.67 21.18 -31.58
C GLN A 438 4.15 21.51 -31.31
N TYR A 439 4.51 21.89 -30.09
CA TYR A 439 5.89 22.18 -29.71
C TYR A 439 6.82 20.96 -29.84
N PHE A 440 6.44 19.82 -29.24
CA PHE A 440 7.24 18.59 -29.36
C PHE A 440 7.16 17.98 -30.77
N GLY A 441 6.07 18.20 -31.50
CA GLY A 441 5.95 17.91 -32.94
C GLY A 441 6.98 18.68 -33.77
N ALA A 442 7.11 19.99 -33.53
CA ALA A 442 8.09 20.83 -34.17
C ALA A 442 9.54 20.38 -33.88
N LEU A 443 9.86 20.08 -32.62
CA LEU A 443 11.18 19.56 -32.23
C LEU A 443 11.50 18.21 -32.89
N LYS A 444 10.51 17.31 -32.98
CA LYS A 444 10.66 16.05 -33.70
C LYS A 444 10.93 16.29 -35.18
N ALA A 445 10.15 17.13 -35.85
CA ALA A 445 10.31 17.47 -37.27
C ALA A 445 11.68 18.12 -37.54
N LEU A 446 12.14 19.03 -36.67
CA LEU A 446 13.46 19.65 -36.72
C LEU A 446 14.59 18.61 -36.58
N THR A 447 14.45 17.67 -35.66
CA THR A 447 15.45 16.60 -35.43
C THR A 447 15.55 15.65 -36.62
N ILE A 448 14.42 15.32 -37.25
CA ILE A 448 14.38 14.53 -38.48
C ILE A 448 15.00 15.33 -39.64
N ALA A 449 14.72 16.63 -39.75
CA ALA A 449 15.32 17.50 -40.76
C ALA A 449 16.86 17.53 -40.67
N ARG A 450 17.40 17.63 -39.45
CA ARG A 450 18.86 17.54 -39.20
C ARG A 450 19.44 16.23 -39.70
N SER A 451 18.73 15.11 -39.51
CA SER A 451 19.18 13.81 -40.01
C SER A 451 19.22 13.78 -41.55
N HIS A 452 18.23 14.37 -42.23
CA HIS A 452 18.22 14.50 -43.69
C HIS A 452 19.34 15.41 -44.20
N ASN A 453 19.68 16.47 -43.47
CA ASN A 453 20.82 17.33 -43.81
C ASN A 453 22.14 16.57 -43.75
N ILE A 454 22.36 15.75 -42.70
CA ILE A 454 23.57 14.91 -42.56
C ILE A 454 23.67 13.87 -43.68
N VAL A 455 22.54 13.30 -44.10
CA VAL A 455 22.47 12.30 -45.19
C VAL A 455 22.65 12.95 -46.58
N GLY A 456 22.48 14.26 -46.71
CA GLY A 456 22.64 14.99 -47.98
C GLY A 456 21.35 15.19 -48.78
N ASN A 457 20.18 15.18 -48.13
CA ASN A 457 18.86 15.42 -48.74
C ASN A 457 18.29 16.79 -48.34
N PRO A 458 18.78 17.90 -48.93
CA PRO A 458 18.45 19.26 -48.47
C PRO A 458 16.99 19.66 -48.73
N VAL A 459 16.36 19.13 -49.78
CA VAL A 459 14.96 19.44 -50.13
C VAL A 459 14.00 18.95 -49.02
N ASN A 460 14.19 17.71 -48.58
CA ASN A 460 13.39 17.13 -47.49
C ASN A 460 13.70 17.81 -46.16
N ALA A 461 14.97 18.16 -45.91
CA ALA A 461 15.35 18.91 -44.72
C ALA A 461 14.67 20.28 -44.67
N LEU A 462 14.66 21.03 -45.77
CA LEU A 462 14.01 22.34 -45.85
C LEU A 462 12.49 22.24 -45.65
N ALA A 463 11.85 21.25 -46.27
CA ALA A 463 10.42 21.01 -46.11
C ALA A 463 10.04 20.73 -44.65
N LEU A 464 10.83 19.88 -43.96
CA LEU A 464 10.61 19.55 -42.54
C LEU A 464 10.92 20.74 -41.62
N ILE A 465 11.91 21.58 -41.93
CA ILE A 465 12.18 22.82 -41.18
C ILE A 465 11.03 23.80 -41.32
N ASN A 466 10.47 23.97 -42.52
CA ASN A 466 9.29 24.82 -42.73
C ASN A 466 8.11 24.31 -41.92
N HIS A 467 7.83 23.00 -41.95
CA HIS A 467 6.79 22.38 -41.13
C HIS A 467 7.01 22.63 -39.62
N ALA A 468 8.22 22.38 -39.13
CA ALA A 468 8.58 22.61 -37.73
C ALA A 468 8.40 24.09 -37.33
N ARG A 469 8.75 25.03 -38.22
CA ARG A 469 8.57 26.46 -37.97
C ARG A 469 7.09 26.83 -37.88
N ASP A 470 6.26 26.31 -38.78
CA ASP A 470 4.83 26.62 -38.82
C ASP A 470 4.12 26.06 -37.56
N GLU A 471 4.47 24.85 -37.13
CA GLU A 471 4.01 24.26 -35.85
C GLU A 471 4.49 25.06 -34.63
N ALA A 472 5.75 25.48 -34.60
CA ALA A 472 6.29 26.29 -33.50
C ALA A 472 5.62 27.67 -33.41
N GLN A 473 5.31 28.30 -34.55
CA GLN A 473 4.59 29.57 -34.61
C GLN A 473 3.14 29.42 -34.11
N ALA A 474 2.49 28.30 -34.40
CA ALA A 474 1.15 27.99 -33.89
C ALA A 474 1.14 27.77 -32.36
N ALA A 475 2.18 27.11 -31.81
CA ALA A 475 2.29 26.83 -30.38
C ALA A 475 2.69 28.05 -29.52
N ALA A 476 3.54 28.93 -30.05
CA ALA A 476 4.10 30.09 -29.34
C ALA A 476 3.08 30.97 -28.57
N PRO A 477 1.95 31.41 -29.16
CA PRO A 477 1.01 32.30 -28.45
C PRO A 477 0.28 31.62 -27.27
N ALA A 478 0.11 30.30 -27.33
CA ALA A 478 -0.52 29.54 -26.25
C ALA A 478 0.47 29.26 -25.12
N LEU A 479 1.71 28.90 -25.45
CA LEU A 479 2.77 28.63 -24.48
C LEU A 479 3.25 29.90 -23.76
N ALA A 480 3.26 31.06 -24.44
CA ALA A 480 3.63 32.34 -23.84
C ALA A 480 2.67 32.81 -22.73
N LYS A 481 1.43 32.30 -22.71
CA LYS A 481 0.44 32.61 -21.67
C LYS A 481 0.58 31.74 -20.42
N VAL A 482 1.39 30.68 -20.49
CA VAL A 482 1.61 29.77 -19.36
C VAL A 482 2.70 30.34 -18.45
N PRO A 483 2.50 30.39 -17.12
CA PRO A 483 3.53 30.81 -16.19
C PRO A 483 4.77 29.93 -16.35
N GLN A 484 5.91 30.55 -16.66
CA GLN A 484 7.19 29.83 -16.73
C GLN A 484 7.54 29.30 -15.33
N PRO A 485 7.96 28.02 -15.20
CA PRO A 485 8.42 27.49 -13.93
C PRO A 485 9.64 28.28 -13.44
N SER A 486 9.75 28.49 -12.12
CA SER A 486 10.90 29.19 -11.54
C SER A 486 12.22 28.49 -11.89
N ALA A 487 13.29 29.26 -12.09
CA ALA A 487 14.61 28.73 -12.38
C ALA A 487 15.03 27.73 -11.28
N GLY A 488 15.29 26.47 -11.66
CA GLY A 488 15.63 25.39 -10.74
C GLY A 488 14.47 24.46 -10.34
N SER A 489 13.23 24.73 -10.79
CA SER A 489 12.13 23.78 -10.63
C SER A 489 12.31 22.54 -11.52
N PRO A 490 11.88 21.35 -11.05
CA PRO A 490 11.92 20.15 -11.88
C PRO A 490 11.09 20.35 -13.15
N ARG A 491 11.66 19.93 -14.30
CA ARG A 491 10.94 19.90 -15.57
C ARG A 491 9.69 19.04 -15.44
N ASN A 492 8.57 19.53 -15.97
CA ASN A 492 7.27 18.88 -15.97
C ASN A 492 6.66 18.93 -17.39
N ILE A 493 5.36 18.70 -17.54
CA ILE A 493 4.67 18.74 -18.84
C ILE A 493 4.74 20.09 -19.57
N GLN A 494 5.01 21.20 -18.88
CA GLN A 494 5.01 22.55 -19.47
C GLN A 494 6.40 22.91 -20.03
N PRO A 495 6.52 23.20 -21.34
CA PRO A 495 7.79 23.49 -22.00
C PRO A 495 8.48 24.74 -21.45
#